data_AF-A0A6P1KPY2-F1
#
_entry.id   AF-A0A6P1KPY2-F1
#
_cell.length_a   1.000
_cell.length_b   1.000
_cell.length_c   1.000
_cell.angle_alpha   90.00
_cell.angle_beta   90.00
_cell.angle_gamma   90.00
#
_symmetry.space_group_name_H-M   'P 1'
#
loop_
_entity.id
_entity.type
_entity.pdbx_description
1 polymer ?
#
loop_
_entity_poly.entity_id
_entity_poly.type
_entity_poly.pdbx_seq_one_letter_code
_entity_poly.pdbx_strand_id
1 'polypeptide(L)'
;MKEQSSPAFKRALAEYERIASLHGEDSEQAINAFMKCYDLAPQHYRDEAGKMIEQMGMIPKPSGYTDNGQPVFSASDLAKHFGVSESEVIERLNQLDPQHKSLYHGNINRIQ
;
A
#
# COMPACT_ATOMS: atom_id res chain seq x y z
N MET A 1 13.50 4.34 -21.59
CA MET A 1 14.38 3.39 -20.87
C MET A 1 13.67 3.03 -19.58
N LYS A 2 13.51 1.74 -19.24
CA LYS A 2 13.02 1.38 -17.90
C LYS A 2 14.07 1.87 -16.90
N GLU A 3 13.63 2.63 -15.90
CA GLU A 3 14.52 3.21 -14.89
C GLU A 3 15.35 2.10 -14.23
N GLN A 4 16.67 2.23 -14.24
CA GLN A 4 17.55 1.19 -13.72
C GLN A 4 17.40 1.09 -12.20
N SER A 5 17.12 -0.11 -11.68
CA SER A 5 16.87 -0.29 -10.25
C SER A 5 18.08 0.11 -9.42
N SER A 6 17.87 0.97 -8.43
CA SER A 6 18.95 1.54 -7.61
C SER A 6 19.69 0.46 -6.81
N PRO A 7 20.99 0.64 -6.48
CA PRO A 7 21.70 -0.25 -5.56
C PRO A 7 21.07 -0.34 -4.17
N ALA A 8 20.31 0.68 -3.76
CA ALA A 8 19.54 0.67 -2.51
C ALA A 8 18.36 -0.29 -2.60
N PHE A 9 17.59 -0.24 -3.69
CA PHE A 9 16.48 -1.16 -3.96
C PHE A 9 16.95 -2.62 -3.98
N LYS A 10 18.03 -2.92 -4.71
CA LYS A 10 18.56 -4.30 -4.79
C LYS A 10 18.95 -4.88 -3.43
N ARG A 11 19.54 -4.05 -2.55
CA ARG A 11 19.88 -4.45 -1.18
C ARG A 11 18.64 -4.66 -0.33
N ALA A 12 17.65 -3.79 -0.44
CA ALA A 12 16.39 -3.94 0.29
C ALA A 12 15.62 -5.19 -0.15
N LEU A 13 15.63 -5.50 -1.44
CA LEU A 13 15.00 -6.71 -1.99
C LEU A 13 15.69 -7.98 -1.48
N ALA A 14 17.02 -8.05 -1.55
CA ALA A 14 17.78 -9.20 -1.03
C ALA A 14 17.56 -9.40 0.48
N GLU A 15 17.44 -8.31 1.24
CA GLU A 15 17.14 -8.39 2.67
C GLU A 15 15.72 -8.88 2.95
N TYR A 16 14.73 -8.40 2.17
CA TYR A 16 13.37 -8.94 2.23
C TYR A 16 13.34 -10.44 1.94
N GLU A 17 13.95 -10.90 0.84
CA GLU A 17 14.00 -12.31 0.47
C GLU A 17 14.62 -13.18 1.57
N ARG A 18 15.71 -12.71 2.17
CA ARG A 18 16.37 -13.39 3.29
C ARG A 18 15.46 -13.48 4.52
N ILE A 19 14.78 -12.40 4.89
CA ILE A 19 13.89 -12.36 6.05
C ILE A 19 12.66 -13.23 5.81
N ALA A 20 12.02 -13.13 4.65
CA ALA A 20 10.88 -13.94 4.25
C ALA A 20 11.23 -15.44 4.27
N SER A 21 12.42 -15.82 3.81
CA SER A 21 12.88 -17.22 3.87
C SER A 21 13.08 -17.73 5.30
N LEU A 22 13.39 -16.87 6.28
CA LEU A 22 13.67 -17.26 7.66
C LEU A 22 12.43 -17.21 8.57
N HIS A 23 11.55 -16.24 8.34
CA HIS A 23 10.42 -15.93 9.23
C HIS A 23 9.05 -16.15 8.59
N GLY A 24 8.99 -16.42 7.27
CA GLY A 24 7.75 -16.44 6.50
C GLY A 24 7.39 -15.04 5.96
N GLU A 25 6.74 -15.00 4.81
CA GLU A 25 6.35 -13.76 4.11
C GLU A 25 5.35 -12.92 4.91
N ASP A 26 4.49 -13.58 5.70
CA ASP A 26 3.47 -12.91 6.53
C ASP A 26 3.99 -12.43 7.90
N SER A 27 5.28 -12.63 8.19
CA SER A 27 5.86 -12.18 9.46
C SER A 27 5.98 -10.65 9.51
N GLU A 28 5.85 -10.06 10.70
CA GLU A 28 6.05 -8.61 10.87
C GLU A 28 7.42 -8.15 10.35
N GLN A 29 8.45 -8.98 10.47
CA GLN A 29 9.79 -8.70 9.95
C GLN A 29 9.79 -8.63 8.42
N ALA A 30 9.15 -9.60 7.76
CA ALA A 30 9.05 -9.64 6.31
C ALA A 30 8.21 -8.47 5.77
N ILE A 31 7.09 -8.14 6.41
CA ILE A 31 6.25 -6.98 6.08
C ILE A 31 7.07 -5.68 6.19
N ASN A 32 7.79 -5.48 7.28
CA ASN A 32 8.63 -4.28 7.46
C ASN A 32 9.77 -4.20 6.42
N ALA A 33 10.36 -5.34 6.04
CA ALA A 33 11.38 -5.39 5.00
C ALA A 33 10.78 -5.11 3.60
N PHE A 34 9.59 -5.64 3.34
CA PHE A 34 8.82 -5.38 2.13
C PHE A 34 8.50 -3.90 1.97
N MET A 35 8.01 -3.22 3.01
CA MET A 35 7.69 -1.79 2.97
C MET A 35 8.92 -0.94 2.61
N LYS A 36 10.10 -1.26 3.16
CA LYS A 36 11.37 -0.60 2.78
C LYS A 36 11.76 -0.86 1.33
N CYS A 37 11.54 -2.08 0.84
CA CYS A 37 11.79 -2.43 -0.55
C CYS A 37 10.84 -1.66 -1.49
N TYR A 38 9.55 -1.59 -1.15
CA TYR A 38 8.54 -0.85 -1.87
C TYR A 38 8.85 0.66 -1.94
N ASP A 39 9.28 1.25 -0.83
CA ASP A 39 9.69 2.66 -0.76
C ASP A 39 10.93 3.00 -1.61
N LEU A 40 11.75 2.01 -1.92
CA LEU A 40 12.92 2.16 -2.79
C LEU A 40 12.65 1.68 -4.22
N ALA A 41 11.48 1.08 -4.47
CA ALA A 41 11.13 0.51 -5.75
C ALA A 41 10.99 1.62 -6.81
N PRO A 42 11.61 1.43 -8.00
CA PRO A 42 11.38 2.30 -9.14
C PRO A 42 9.89 2.38 -9.48
N GLN A 43 9.43 3.52 -10.02
CA GLN A 43 8.02 3.77 -10.26
C GLN A 43 7.33 2.64 -11.04
N HIS A 44 7.97 2.12 -12.08
CA HIS A 44 7.41 1.03 -12.89
C HIS A 44 7.15 -0.28 -12.11
N TYR A 45 7.95 -0.58 -11.08
CA TYR A 45 7.69 -1.73 -10.21
C TYR A 45 6.49 -1.49 -9.31
N ARG A 46 6.32 -0.25 -8.81
CA ARG A 46 5.14 0.12 -8.01
C ARG A 46 3.88 0.10 -8.86
N ASP A 47 3.95 0.57 -10.10
CA ASP A 47 2.84 0.55 -11.04
C ASP A 47 2.42 -0.89 -11.39
N GLU A 48 3.39 -1.79 -11.55
CA GLU A 48 3.12 -3.21 -11.80
C GLU A 48 2.53 -3.92 -10.58
N ALA A 49 3.06 -3.66 -9.38
CA ALA A 49 2.48 -4.14 -8.14
C ALA A 49 1.06 -3.62 -7.94
N GLY A 50 0.80 -2.33 -8.20
CA GLY A 50 -0.54 -1.74 -8.16
C GLY A 50 -1.52 -2.46 -9.10
N LYS A 51 -1.11 -2.72 -10.34
CA LYS A 51 -1.93 -3.48 -11.31
C LYS A 51 -2.22 -4.90 -10.84
N MET A 52 -1.26 -5.59 -10.22
CA MET A 52 -1.49 -6.93 -9.68
C MET A 52 -2.48 -6.91 -8.51
N ILE A 53 -2.34 -5.96 -7.58
CA ILE A 53 -3.26 -5.79 -6.44
C ILE A 53 -4.69 -5.49 -6.94
N GLU A 54 -4.82 -4.64 -7.96
CA GLU A 54 -6.11 -4.36 -8.62
C GLU A 54 -6.68 -5.61 -9.31
N GLN A 55 -5.87 -6.36 -10.05
CA GLN A 55 -6.29 -7.59 -10.74
C GLN A 55 -6.72 -8.69 -9.79
N MET A 56 -6.06 -8.81 -8.64
CA MET A 56 -6.41 -9.79 -7.61
C MET A 56 -7.59 -9.34 -6.75
N GLY A 57 -8.10 -8.12 -6.94
CA GLY A 57 -9.20 -7.57 -6.15
C GLY A 57 -8.87 -7.50 -4.67
N MET A 58 -7.59 -7.30 -4.31
CA MET A 58 -7.15 -7.22 -2.91
C MET A 58 -7.47 -5.87 -2.27
N ILE A 59 -7.70 -4.84 -3.07
CA ILE A 59 -8.14 -3.52 -2.64
C ILE A 59 -9.33 -3.07 -3.50
N PRO A 60 -10.25 -2.25 -2.96
CA PRO A 60 -11.30 -1.65 -3.77
C PRO A 60 -10.72 -0.67 -4.79
N LYS A 61 -11.54 -0.27 -5.77
CA LYS A 61 -11.21 0.87 -6.61
C LYS A 61 -11.02 2.13 -5.74
N PRO A 62 -10.10 3.03 -6.09
CA PRO A 62 -9.96 4.32 -5.41
C PRO A 62 -11.29 5.07 -5.39
N SER A 63 -11.62 5.69 -4.26
CA SER A 63 -12.79 6.58 -4.13
C SER A 63 -12.54 7.95 -4.76
N GLY A 64 -11.27 8.28 -4.99
CA GLY A 64 -10.83 9.53 -5.59
C GLY A 64 -9.32 9.57 -5.78
N TYR A 65 -8.85 10.69 -6.27
CA TYR A 65 -7.44 11.02 -6.34
C TYR A 65 -7.18 12.39 -5.72
N THR A 66 -6.02 12.54 -5.08
CA THR A 66 -5.48 13.86 -4.69
C THR A 66 -5.08 14.64 -5.95
N ASP A 67 -4.82 15.94 -5.81
CA ASP A 67 -4.36 16.79 -6.93
C ASP A 67 -3.04 16.32 -7.56
N ASN A 68 -2.22 15.57 -6.80
CA ASN A 68 -0.97 14.98 -7.28
C ASN A 68 -1.17 13.58 -7.89
N GLY A 69 -2.42 13.14 -8.10
CA GLY A 69 -2.76 11.85 -8.68
C GLY A 69 -2.60 10.66 -7.74
N GLN A 70 -2.38 10.88 -6.44
CA GLN A 70 -2.32 9.78 -5.47
C GLN A 70 -3.74 9.26 -5.17
N PRO A 71 -3.98 7.94 -5.20
CA PRO A 71 -5.29 7.38 -4.92
C PRO A 71 -5.66 7.58 -3.44
N VAL A 72 -6.94 7.82 -3.20
CA VAL A 72 -7.52 7.87 -1.85
C VAL A 72 -8.71 6.93 -1.78
N PHE A 73 -8.89 6.30 -0.62
CA PHE A 73 -9.95 5.32 -0.36
C PHE A 73 -10.81 5.80 0.79
N SER A 74 -12.12 5.78 0.61
CA SER A 74 -13.06 6.10 1.68
C SER A 74 -13.21 4.91 2.62
N ALA A 75 -13.40 5.18 3.92
CA ALA A 75 -13.66 4.13 4.89
C ALA A 75 -14.89 3.29 4.52
N SER A 76 -15.91 3.93 3.94
CA SER A 76 -17.13 3.28 3.45
C SER A 76 -16.88 2.27 2.32
N ASP A 77 -16.01 2.60 1.36
CA ASP A 77 -15.71 1.69 0.24
C ASP A 77 -14.80 0.54 0.66
N LEU A 78 -13.87 0.80 1.58
CA LEU A 78 -13.09 -0.26 2.24
C LEU A 78 -14.03 -1.21 3.00
N ALA A 79 -14.97 -0.68 3.78
CA ALA A 79 -15.93 -1.46 4.55
C ALA A 79 -16.77 -2.39 3.65
N LYS A 80 -17.31 -1.86 2.54
CA LYS A 80 -18.06 -2.66 1.55
C LYS A 80 -17.22 -3.75 0.92
N HIS A 81 -15.96 -3.46 0.61
CA HIS A 81 -15.07 -4.42 -0.05
C HIS A 81 -14.66 -5.57 0.88
N PHE A 82 -14.35 -5.27 2.14
CA PHE A 82 -13.94 -6.28 3.12
C PHE A 82 -15.11 -6.92 3.88
N GLY A 83 -16.35 -6.46 3.67
CA GLY A 83 -17.54 -7.02 4.33
C GLY A 83 -17.62 -6.71 5.83
N VAL A 84 -17.03 -5.58 6.25
CA VAL A 84 -16.98 -5.13 7.65
C VAL A 84 -17.74 -3.80 7.81
N SER A 85 -17.87 -3.32 9.04
CA SER A 85 -18.46 -1.99 9.30
C SER A 85 -17.46 -0.86 9.05
N GLU A 86 -17.96 0.33 8.68
CA GLU A 86 -17.11 1.52 8.52
C GLU A 86 -16.39 1.90 9.83
N SER A 87 -17.06 1.72 10.97
CA SER A 87 -16.46 1.93 12.29
C SER A 87 -15.30 0.98 12.56
N GLU A 88 -15.39 -0.29 12.14
CA GLU A 88 -14.30 -1.26 12.28
C GLU A 88 -13.11 -0.88 11.40
N VAL A 89 -13.34 -0.39 10.18
CA VAL A 89 -12.25 0.12 9.32
C VAL A 89 -11.54 1.29 10.00
N ILE A 90 -12.29 2.25 10.54
CA ILE A 90 -11.73 3.41 11.24
C ILE A 90 -10.94 2.97 12.47
N GLU A 91 -11.46 2.04 13.27
CA GLU A 91 -10.76 1.53 14.45
C GLU A 91 -9.44 0.85 14.08
N ARG A 92 -9.44 0.00 13.06
CA ARG A 92 -8.24 -0.66 12.54
C ARG A 92 -7.21 0.36 12.04
N LEU A 93 -7.65 1.38 11.30
CA LEU A 93 -6.76 2.45 10.83
C LEU A 93 -6.15 3.22 12.00
N ASN A 94 -6.91 3.47 13.07
CA ASN A 94 -6.40 4.13 14.27
C ASN A 94 -5.38 3.28 15.04
N GLN A 95 -5.50 1.95 14.98
CA GLN A 95 -4.51 1.03 15.56
C GLN A 95 -3.21 0.99 14.74
N LEU A 96 -3.34 0.96 13.41
CA LEU A 96 -2.20 0.87 12.48
C LEU A 96 -1.47 2.21 12.33
N ASP A 97 -2.20 3.32 12.35
CA ASP A 97 -1.68 4.67 12.26
C ASP A 97 -2.33 5.58 13.31
N PRO A 98 -1.92 5.47 14.59
CA PRO A 98 -2.46 6.30 15.68
C PRO A 98 -2.18 7.79 15.51
N GLN A 99 -1.19 8.14 14.68
CA GLN A 99 -0.84 9.52 14.36
C GLN A 99 -1.65 10.05 13.16
N HIS A 100 -2.49 9.21 12.54
CA HIS A 100 -3.34 9.54 11.40
C HIS A 100 -2.59 10.15 10.21
N LYS A 101 -1.30 9.81 10.02
CA LYS A 101 -0.47 10.33 8.92
C LYS A 101 -0.96 9.91 7.54
N SER A 102 -1.65 8.78 7.47
CA SER A 102 -2.23 8.18 6.28
C SER A 102 -3.64 8.70 6.02
N LEU A 103 -4.24 9.45 6.96
CA LEU A 103 -5.50 10.12 6.75
C LEU A 103 -5.29 11.38 5.90
N TYR A 104 -5.84 11.35 4.69
CA TYR A 104 -5.81 12.50 3.81
C TYR A 104 -6.83 13.55 4.25
N HIS A 105 -6.33 14.75 4.56
CA HIS A 105 -7.14 15.93 4.87
C HIS A 105 -6.94 16.95 3.74
N GLY A 106 -7.84 16.97 2.76
CA GLY A 106 -7.74 17.86 1.61
C GLY A 106 -8.87 17.65 0.60
N ASN A 107 -8.83 18.42 -0.50
CA ASN A 107 -9.77 18.23 -1.60
C ASN A 107 -9.41 16.97 -2.37
N ILE A 108 -10.42 16.15 -2.68
CA ILE A 108 -10.25 14.94 -3.48
C ILE A 108 -11.10 15.07 -4.75
N ASN A 109 -10.52 14.67 -5.87
CA ASN A 109 -11.26 14.49 -7.11
C ASN A 109 -11.97 13.13 -7.03
N ARG A 110 -13.23 13.15 -6.56
CA ARG A 110 -14.03 11.92 -6.38
C ARG A 110 -14.34 11.27 -7.72
N ILE A 111 -14.23 9.95 -7.77
CA ILE A 111 -14.74 9.16 -8.89
C ILE A 111 -16.25 8.98 -8.64
N GLN A 112 -17.08 9.48 -9.56
CA GLN A 112 -18.54 9.34 -9.51
C GLN A 112 -18.99 7.96 -9.96
#